data_AF-K0KED9-F1
#
_entry.id   AF-K0KED9-F1
#
_cell.length_a   1.000
_cell.length_b   1.000
_cell.length_c   1.000
_cell.angle_alpha   90.00
_cell.angle_beta   90.00
_cell.angle_gamma   90.00
#
_symmetry.space_group_name_H-M   'P 1'
#
loop_
_entity.id
_entity.type
_entity.pdbx_description
1 polymer ?
#
loop_
_entity_poly.entity_id
_entity_poly.type
_entity_poly.pdbx_seq_one_letter_code
_entity_poly.pdbx_strand_id
1 'polypeptide(L)'
;MSFRLTARASSNILRTINRNAALRSSIPSIASRSATRSIAPRLFSTSSIRQNDAKESLRAALESEIQHENEADNSLPEELSEFFNKTGFQIAKTEGQSLGKLVKETEEETLNLYFDVNQAVNIRAIEENFEEDDLDKQPDEFFLNVNLVVVKKADNSAISFDLVYRTYDAAVVAEGVTHYQNASDALSEKAEDEQKREISYHGPAIANLDEQLVIALDNYLAALGIDDELLHQIINYGIFKENEEYLRWLNNLENFLKK
;
A
#
# COMPACT_ATOMS: atom_id res chain seq x y z
N MET A 1 6.12 -6.32 -13.43
CA MET A 1 7.15 -5.26 -13.66
C MET A 1 7.96 -5.01 -12.38
N SER A 2 9.28 -4.88 -12.46
CA SER A 2 10.16 -4.79 -11.27
C SER A 2 10.57 -3.34 -10.98
N PHE A 3 10.12 -2.79 -9.85
CA PHE A 3 10.50 -1.46 -9.39
C PHE A 3 11.65 -1.54 -8.38
N ARG A 4 12.76 -0.85 -8.67
CA ARG A 4 13.83 -0.55 -7.71
C ARG A 4 13.91 0.96 -7.52
N LEU A 5 13.49 1.41 -6.34
CA LEU A 5 13.64 2.78 -5.83
C LEU A 5 14.84 2.82 -4.87
N THR A 6 15.88 3.56 -5.22
CA THR A 6 16.84 4.08 -4.22
C THR A 6 17.43 5.41 -4.68
N ALA A 7 17.15 6.48 -3.93
CA ALA A 7 18.15 7.41 -3.39
C ALA A 7 17.45 8.61 -2.71
N ARG A 8 17.36 8.60 -1.37
CA ARG A 8 17.17 9.84 -0.59
C ARG A 8 18.56 10.38 -0.25
N ALA A 9 18.91 11.51 -0.85
CA ALA A 9 20.04 12.32 -0.42
C ALA A 9 19.56 13.30 0.66
N SER A 10 20.24 13.34 1.81
CA SER A 10 20.08 14.41 2.79
C SER A 10 21.44 15.06 3.05
N SER A 11 21.51 16.36 2.79
CA SER A 11 22.69 17.19 2.96
C SER A 11 22.79 17.69 4.41
N ASN A 12 23.96 17.49 5.00
CA ASN A 12 24.28 17.86 6.38
C ASN A 12 24.38 19.39 6.56
N ILE A 13 23.70 19.90 7.60
CA ILE A 13 23.78 21.28 8.07
C ILE A 13 24.99 21.41 9.00
N LEU A 14 25.95 22.27 8.64
CA LEU A 14 27.08 22.64 9.50
C LEU A 14 26.69 23.84 10.38
N ARG A 15 26.77 23.69 11.71
CA ARG A 15 26.70 24.80 12.68
C ARG A 15 28.11 25.25 13.07
N THR A 16 28.52 26.42 12.60
CA THR A 16 29.71 27.15 13.04
C THR A 16 29.35 28.05 14.23
N ILE A 17 30.09 27.94 15.33
CA ILE A 17 29.97 28.84 16.49
C ILE A 17 31.15 29.81 16.45
N ASN A 18 30.84 31.10 16.24
CA ASN A 18 31.74 32.22 16.45
C ASN A 18 31.94 32.46 17.95
N ARG A 19 33.19 32.58 18.40
CA ARG A 19 33.52 33.14 19.72
C ARG A 19 34.43 34.35 19.56
N ASN A 20 34.00 35.43 20.19
CA ASN A 20 34.59 36.76 20.22
C ASN A 20 36.06 36.76 20.64
N ALA A 21 36.85 37.56 19.92
CA ALA A 21 38.20 37.93 20.28
C ALA A 21 38.18 38.98 21.40
N ALA A 22 39.00 38.78 22.43
CA ALA A 22 39.37 39.79 23.40
C ALA A 22 40.89 39.80 23.60
N LEU A 23 41.39 41.03 23.74
CA LEU A 23 42.78 41.49 23.68
C LEU A 23 43.63 41.04 24.87
N ARG A 24 44.97 40.92 24.71
CA ARG A 24 45.97 41.80 25.36
C ARG A 24 47.44 41.37 25.15
N SER A 25 48.28 42.38 25.33
CA SER A 25 49.69 42.58 25.01
C SER A 25 50.71 41.68 25.73
N SER A 26 51.84 41.46 25.05
CA SER A 26 53.05 40.75 25.48
C SER A 26 53.98 41.57 26.38
N ILE A 27 54.56 40.93 27.39
CA ILE A 27 55.87 41.29 27.98
C ILE A 27 56.61 39.96 28.25
N PRO A 28 57.92 39.82 27.93
CA PRO A 28 58.65 38.61 28.26
C PRO A 28 59.27 38.72 29.66
N SER A 29 59.19 37.65 30.45
CA SER A 29 60.13 37.43 31.55
C SER A 29 60.75 36.04 31.43
N ILE A 30 62.08 36.04 31.50
CA ILE A 30 62.93 34.86 31.55
C ILE A 30 62.99 34.42 33.02
N ALA A 31 62.73 33.15 33.34
CA ALA A 31 63.53 32.42 34.34
C ALA A 31 63.17 30.93 34.49
N SER A 32 64.27 30.17 34.56
CA SER A 32 64.54 28.90 35.27
C SER A 32 63.57 27.72 35.17
N ARG A 33 64.08 26.71 34.46
CA ARG A 33 63.74 25.30 34.56
C ARG A 33 63.63 24.84 36.02
N SER A 34 62.55 24.13 36.32
CA SER A 34 62.50 23.10 37.35
C SER A 34 61.56 22.01 36.85
N ALA A 35 62.16 20.94 36.33
CA ALA A 35 61.43 19.78 35.85
C ALA A 35 61.00 18.94 37.05
N THR A 36 59.75 19.12 37.50
CA THR A 36 59.03 18.08 38.23
C THR A 36 57.99 17.52 37.28
N ARG A 37 58.16 16.25 36.92
CA ARG A 37 57.28 15.53 36.00
C ARG A 37 56.02 15.18 36.77
N SER A 38 55.04 16.08 36.80
CA SER A 38 53.70 15.73 37.27
C SER A 38 53.07 14.79 36.23
N ILE A 39 52.94 13.51 36.59
CA ILE A 39 52.10 12.59 35.84
C ILE A 39 50.67 12.98 36.21
N ALA A 40 50.09 13.91 35.45
CA ALA A 40 48.66 14.18 35.54
C ALA A 40 47.93 12.86 35.27
N PRO A 41 47.01 12.39 36.14
CA PRO A 41 46.18 11.25 35.79
C PRO A 41 45.38 11.66 34.55
N ARG A 42 45.55 10.91 33.46
CA ARG A 42 44.67 11.04 32.30
C ARG A 42 43.28 10.62 32.78
N LEU A 43 42.43 11.60 33.06
CA LEU A 43 41.01 11.38 33.26
C LEU A 43 40.46 10.89 31.92
N PHE A 44 40.31 9.57 31.80
CA PHE A 44 39.57 8.97 30.70
C PHE A 44 38.12 9.44 30.88
N SER A 45 37.70 10.40 30.05
CA SER A 45 36.30 10.75 29.91
C SER A 45 35.62 9.54 29.27
N THR A 46 35.02 8.68 30.09
CA THR A 46 34.03 7.72 29.62
C THR A 46 32.77 8.53 29.32
N SER A 47 32.71 9.16 28.15
CA SER A 47 31.42 9.59 27.64
C SER A 47 30.57 8.34 27.52
N SER A 48 29.56 8.21 28.39
CA SER A 48 28.50 7.25 28.23
C SER A 48 28.11 7.28 26.77
N ILE A 49 28.23 6.15 26.08
CA ILE A 49 27.73 6.00 24.71
C ILE A 49 26.29 6.51 24.78
N ARG A 50 25.97 7.62 24.10
CA ARG A 50 24.59 8.06 23.93
C ARG A 50 23.89 6.90 23.29
N GLN A 51 23.16 6.13 24.10
CA GLN A 51 22.53 4.91 23.66
C GLN A 51 21.30 5.34 22.88
N ASN A 52 21.52 5.69 21.62
CA ASN A 52 20.56 5.87 20.55
C ASN A 52 19.32 6.75 20.85
N ASP A 53 19.52 8.04 21.17
CA ASP A 53 18.45 9.07 21.28
C ASP A 53 17.45 8.99 20.10
N ALA A 54 17.92 8.66 18.89
CA ALA A 54 17.08 8.54 17.69
C ALA A 54 16.13 7.32 17.73
N LYS A 55 16.56 6.20 18.30
CA LYS A 55 15.70 5.01 18.48
C LYS A 55 14.60 5.25 19.49
N GLU A 56 14.91 5.94 20.59
CA GLU A 56 13.91 6.31 21.59
C GLU A 56 12.89 7.31 21.02
N SER A 57 13.38 8.32 20.27
CA SER A 57 12.50 9.28 19.59
C SER A 57 11.59 8.62 18.54
N LEU A 58 12.10 7.65 17.78
CA LEU A 58 11.28 6.89 16.83
C LEU A 58 10.24 6.03 17.56
N ARG A 59 10.63 5.36 18.65
CA ARG A 59 9.70 4.55 19.45
C ARG A 59 8.58 5.41 20.03
N ALA A 60 8.91 6.56 20.61
CA ALA A 60 7.92 7.48 21.16
C ALA A 60 6.95 8.00 20.10
N ALA A 61 7.44 8.28 18.88
CA ALA A 61 6.58 8.66 17.76
C ALA A 61 5.61 7.53 17.36
N LEU A 62 6.08 6.28 17.28
CA LEU A 62 5.22 5.13 16.97
C LEU A 62 4.20 4.86 18.07
N GLU A 63 4.59 4.93 19.34
CA GLU A 63 3.68 4.76 20.48
C GLU A 63 2.56 5.80 20.45
N SER A 64 2.90 7.06 20.15
CA SER A 64 1.93 8.15 20.01
C SER A 64 0.97 7.91 18.83
N GLU A 65 1.50 7.46 17.69
CA GLU A 65 0.70 7.19 16.49
C GLU A 65 -0.26 6.01 16.70
N ILE A 66 0.25 4.90 17.24
CA ILE A 66 -0.56 3.71 17.58
C ILE A 66 -1.67 4.10 18.56
N GLN A 67 -1.39 4.96 19.54
CA GLN A 67 -2.41 5.42 20.46
C GLN A 67 -3.47 6.25 19.76
N HIS A 68 -3.06 7.22 18.92
CA HIS A 68 -3.97 8.06 18.16
C HIS A 68 -4.92 7.24 17.30
N GLU A 69 -4.38 6.28 16.56
CA GLU A 69 -5.20 5.42 15.70
C GLU A 69 -6.12 4.49 16.50
N ASN A 70 -5.69 3.96 17.65
CA ASN A 70 -6.57 3.13 18.50
C ASN A 70 -7.69 3.90 19.22
N GLU A 71 -7.57 5.23 19.33
CA GLU A 71 -8.63 6.08 19.86
C GLU A 71 -9.77 6.27 18.84
N ALA A 72 -9.49 6.06 17.55
CA ALA A 72 -10.50 6.03 16.49
C ALA A 72 -11.25 4.69 16.45
N ASP A 73 -12.49 4.72 15.95
CA ASP A 73 -13.25 3.51 15.67
C ASP A 73 -12.76 2.88 14.37
N ASN A 74 -11.87 1.90 14.49
CA ASN A 74 -11.32 1.13 13.38
C ASN A 74 -12.11 -0.15 13.12
N SER A 75 -13.37 -0.24 13.55
CA SER A 75 -14.22 -1.36 13.20
C SER A 75 -14.74 -1.22 11.76
N LEU A 76 -14.98 -2.36 11.11
CA LEU A 76 -15.57 -2.35 9.77
C LEU A 76 -16.93 -1.65 9.85
N PRO A 77 -17.17 -0.58 9.05
CA PRO A 77 -18.44 0.10 9.02
C PRO A 77 -19.61 -0.88 8.82
N GLU A 78 -20.66 -0.73 9.63
CA GLU A 78 -21.84 -1.61 9.59
C GLU A 78 -22.47 -1.65 8.20
N GLU A 79 -22.49 -0.50 7.50
CA GLU A 79 -22.96 -0.37 6.11
C GLU A 79 -22.22 -1.30 5.14
N LEU A 80 -20.88 -1.39 5.23
CA LEU A 80 -20.09 -2.29 4.39
C LEU A 80 -20.39 -3.75 4.69
N SER A 81 -20.52 -4.08 5.98
CA SER A 81 -20.88 -5.43 6.42
C SER A 81 -22.25 -5.84 5.89
N GLU A 82 -23.27 -4.99 6.03
CA GLU A 82 -24.61 -5.22 5.52
C GLU A 82 -24.62 -5.36 3.99
N PHE A 83 -23.86 -4.51 3.29
CA PHE A 83 -23.73 -4.57 1.84
C PHE A 83 -23.15 -5.89 1.35
N PHE A 84 -22.04 -6.35 1.93
CA PHE A 84 -21.44 -7.64 1.55
C PHE A 84 -22.33 -8.84 1.90
N ASN A 85 -23.03 -8.78 3.03
CA ASN A 85 -24.03 -9.79 3.39
C ASN A 85 -25.20 -9.84 2.40
N LYS A 86 -25.66 -8.68 1.91
CA LYS A 86 -26.74 -8.57 0.91
C LYS A 86 -26.30 -9.09 -0.46
N THR A 87 -25.08 -8.77 -0.90
CA THR A 87 -24.56 -9.15 -2.23
C THR A 87 -24.03 -10.60 -2.27
N GLY A 88 -23.74 -11.19 -1.11
CA GLY A 88 -23.21 -12.54 -0.96
C GLY A 88 -21.69 -12.64 -1.13
N PHE A 89 -20.99 -11.50 -1.23
CA PHE A 89 -19.52 -11.47 -1.22
C PHE A 89 -18.99 -11.61 0.20
N GLN A 90 -17.94 -12.39 0.36
CA GLN A 90 -17.24 -12.64 1.60
C GLN A 90 -15.84 -12.07 1.51
N ILE A 91 -15.42 -11.36 2.56
CA ILE A 91 -14.07 -10.82 2.69
C ILE A 91 -13.11 -11.96 3.02
N ALA A 92 -12.13 -12.20 2.14
CA ALA A 92 -11.09 -13.18 2.39
C ALA A 92 -9.95 -12.57 3.22
N LYS A 93 -9.38 -13.34 4.15
CA LYS A 93 -8.28 -12.88 5.00
C LYS A 93 -6.96 -12.85 4.22
N THR A 94 -6.50 -11.66 3.87
CA THR A 94 -5.20 -11.41 3.23
C THR A 94 -4.32 -10.49 4.09
N GLU A 95 -4.16 -10.87 5.37
CA GLU A 95 -3.40 -10.07 6.32
C GLU A 95 -1.93 -9.96 5.92
N GLY A 96 -1.41 -8.73 5.78
CA GLY A 96 0.00 -8.43 5.48
C GLY A 96 0.30 -8.36 4.00
N GLN A 97 -0.75 -8.41 3.17
CA GLN A 97 -0.70 -8.24 1.74
C GLN A 97 -1.50 -6.98 1.37
N SER A 98 -0.98 -6.19 0.43
CA SER A 98 -1.73 -5.09 -0.19
C SER A 98 -2.85 -5.56 -1.12
N LEU A 99 -2.95 -6.88 -1.36
CA LEU A 99 -3.98 -7.46 -2.19
C LEU A 99 -5.28 -7.61 -1.40
N GLY A 100 -6.34 -6.96 -1.85
CA GLY A 100 -7.71 -7.22 -1.42
C GLY A 100 -8.29 -8.42 -2.16
N LYS A 101 -9.03 -9.28 -1.45
CA LYS A 101 -9.70 -10.44 -2.04
C LYS A 101 -11.13 -10.58 -1.50
N LEU A 102 -12.10 -10.62 -2.41
CA LEU A 102 -13.50 -10.97 -2.12
C LEU A 102 -13.87 -12.27 -2.81
N VAL A 103 -14.70 -13.09 -2.16
CA VAL A 103 -15.15 -14.37 -2.67
C VAL A 103 -16.67 -14.47 -2.58
N LYS A 104 -17.33 -14.83 -3.69
CA LYS A 104 -18.77 -15.14 -3.70
C LYS A 104 -18.96 -16.55 -4.24
N GLU A 105 -19.68 -17.37 -3.48
CA GLU A 105 -20.02 -18.72 -3.89
C GLU A 105 -21.47 -18.78 -4.37
N THR A 106 -21.68 -19.33 -5.57
CA THR A 106 -23.00 -19.67 -6.09
C THR A 106 -23.14 -21.19 -6.19
N GLU A 107 -24.28 -21.71 -6.63
CA GLU A 107 -24.47 -23.16 -6.78
C GLU A 107 -23.55 -23.75 -7.85
N GLU A 108 -23.34 -23.02 -8.95
CA GLU A 108 -22.59 -23.50 -10.12
C GLU A 108 -21.18 -22.94 -10.22
N GLU A 109 -20.94 -21.76 -9.64
CA GLU A 109 -19.72 -20.97 -9.85
C GLU A 109 -19.14 -20.43 -8.54
N THR A 110 -17.86 -20.05 -8.56
CA THR A 110 -17.18 -19.33 -7.48
C THR A 110 -16.49 -18.11 -8.07
N LEU A 111 -16.86 -16.94 -7.61
CA LEU A 111 -16.26 -15.68 -8.02
C LEU A 111 -15.15 -15.30 -7.05
N ASN A 112 -13.95 -15.07 -7.57
CA ASN A 112 -12.81 -14.54 -6.81
C ASN A 112 -12.47 -13.18 -7.40
N LEU A 113 -12.67 -12.12 -6.62
CA LEU A 113 -12.39 -10.75 -7.03
C LEU A 113 -11.15 -10.26 -6.31
N TYR A 114 -10.23 -9.67 -7.05
CA TYR A 114 -8.94 -9.18 -6.60
C TYR A 114 -8.76 -7.70 -6.95
N PHE A 115 -8.21 -6.91 -6.03
CA PHE A 115 -7.93 -5.49 -6.24
C PHE A 115 -6.73 -5.03 -5.39
N ASP A 116 -6.06 -3.94 -5.77
CA ASP A 116 -4.98 -3.35 -4.98
C ASP A 116 -5.53 -2.32 -3.99
N VAL A 117 -5.26 -2.54 -2.70
CA VAL A 117 -5.63 -1.66 -1.61
C VAL A 117 -4.97 -0.28 -1.75
N ASN A 118 -3.71 -0.22 -2.19
CA ASN A 118 -3.02 1.06 -2.34
C ASN A 118 -3.66 1.91 -3.45
N GLN A 119 -4.16 1.26 -4.51
CA GLN A 119 -4.87 1.96 -5.58
C GLN A 119 -6.17 2.57 -5.06
N ALA A 120 -6.93 1.84 -4.24
CA ALA A 120 -8.16 2.35 -3.62
C ALA A 120 -7.92 3.61 -2.77
N VAL A 121 -6.85 3.62 -1.96
CA VAL A 121 -6.48 4.80 -1.15
C VAL A 121 -6.06 5.98 -2.02
N ASN A 122 -5.27 5.72 -3.08
CA ASN A 122 -4.86 6.77 -4.00
C ASN A 122 -6.05 7.43 -4.71
N ILE A 123 -7.03 6.64 -5.16
CA ILE A 123 -8.25 7.17 -5.78
C ILE A 123 -8.95 8.14 -4.83
N ARG A 124 -9.17 7.73 -3.57
CA ARG A 124 -9.83 8.59 -2.58
C ARG A 124 -9.06 9.88 -2.32
N ALA A 125 -7.74 9.79 -2.21
CA ALA A 125 -6.89 10.96 -2.01
C ALA A 125 -6.96 11.93 -3.21
N ILE A 126 -7.07 11.42 -4.43
CA ILE A 126 -7.25 12.26 -5.61
C ILE A 126 -8.63 12.91 -5.58
N GLU A 127 -9.70 12.14 -5.28
CA GLU A 127 -11.08 12.65 -5.21
C GLU A 127 -11.22 13.80 -4.19
N GLU A 128 -10.56 13.70 -3.04
CA GLU A 128 -10.59 14.74 -2.00
C GLU A 128 -9.79 16.00 -2.37
N ASN A 129 -8.77 15.87 -3.21
CA ASN A 129 -7.93 16.97 -3.67
C ASN A 129 -8.37 17.53 -5.04
N PHE A 130 -9.41 16.96 -5.66
CA PHE A 130 -9.87 17.36 -6.98
C PHE A 130 -10.76 18.61 -6.89
N GLU A 131 -10.28 19.74 -7.42
CA GLU A 131 -11.04 21.00 -7.46
C GLU A 131 -12.03 21.00 -8.63
N GLU A 132 -13.23 21.57 -8.45
CA GLU A 132 -14.29 21.66 -9.48
C GLU A 132 -13.84 22.39 -10.77
N ASP A 133 -12.79 23.21 -10.74
CA ASP A 133 -12.26 23.89 -11.93
C ASP A 133 -11.33 23.01 -12.79
N ASP A 134 -10.98 21.80 -12.33
CA ASP A 134 -10.16 20.82 -13.07
C ASP A 134 -10.99 19.76 -13.83
N LEU A 135 -12.33 19.90 -13.87
CA LEU A 135 -13.27 18.96 -14.52
C LEU A 135 -12.95 18.64 -16.00
N ASP A 136 -12.28 19.54 -16.73
CA ASP A 136 -11.87 19.33 -18.12
C ASP A 136 -10.67 18.37 -18.26
N LYS A 137 -9.93 18.13 -17.17
CA LYS A 137 -8.89 17.11 -17.09
C LYS A 137 -9.49 15.93 -16.35
N GLN A 138 -10.05 14.96 -17.07
CA GLN A 138 -10.26 13.64 -16.48
C GLN A 138 -8.89 13.15 -16.02
N PRO A 139 -8.63 12.99 -14.72
CA PRO A 139 -7.39 12.39 -14.26
C PRO A 139 -7.36 10.99 -14.85
N ASP A 140 -6.28 10.70 -15.58
CA ASP A 140 -5.92 9.35 -16.01
C ASP A 140 -5.78 8.38 -14.82
N GLU A 141 -5.97 8.85 -13.58
CA GLU A 141 -5.78 8.17 -12.30
C GLU A 141 -7.09 7.84 -11.56
N PHE A 142 -8.27 8.24 -12.07
CA PHE A 142 -9.58 7.86 -11.48
C PHE A 142 -10.06 6.49 -11.95
N PHE A 143 -9.24 5.47 -11.69
CA PHE A 143 -9.62 4.11 -12.00
C PHE A 143 -9.07 3.11 -11.00
N LEU A 144 -9.84 2.03 -10.79
CA LEU A 144 -9.44 0.86 -10.02
C LEU A 144 -9.29 -0.34 -10.96
N ASN A 145 -8.13 -1.00 -10.90
CA ASN A 145 -7.96 -2.28 -11.57
C ASN A 145 -8.54 -3.38 -10.71
N VAL A 146 -9.39 -4.20 -11.30
CA VAL A 146 -10.04 -5.33 -10.64
C VAL A 146 -9.85 -6.57 -11.50
N ASN A 147 -9.35 -7.64 -10.92
CA ASN A 147 -9.30 -8.93 -11.58
C ASN A 147 -10.40 -9.84 -11.01
N LEU A 148 -11.29 -10.31 -11.87
CA LEU A 148 -12.39 -11.21 -11.51
C LEU A 148 -12.15 -12.58 -12.13
N VAL A 149 -11.97 -13.59 -11.29
CA VAL A 149 -11.86 -14.98 -11.71
C VAL A 149 -13.15 -15.73 -11.36
N VAL A 150 -13.89 -16.14 -12.39
CA VAL A 150 -15.06 -17.00 -12.27
C VAL A 150 -14.62 -18.44 -12.46
N VAL A 151 -14.78 -19.26 -11.43
CA VAL A 151 -14.47 -20.70 -11.44
C VAL A 151 -15.76 -21.48 -11.55
N LYS A 152 -15.84 -22.36 -12.55
CA LYS A 152 -16.97 -23.26 -12.73
C LYS A 152 -16.79 -24.52 -11.89
N LYS A 153 -17.72 -24.83 -11.00
CA LYS A 153 -17.59 -25.97 -10.05
C LYS A 153 -17.67 -27.33 -10.74
N ALA A 154 -18.35 -27.43 -11.89
CA ALA A 154 -18.60 -28.69 -12.58
C ALA A 154 -17.33 -29.35 -13.15
N ASP A 155 -16.43 -28.54 -13.73
CA ASP A 155 -15.22 -29.00 -14.42
C ASP A 155 -13.95 -28.33 -13.90
N ASN A 156 -14.08 -27.43 -12.91
CA ASN A 156 -12.99 -26.65 -12.33
C ASN A 156 -12.25 -25.77 -13.35
N SER A 157 -12.86 -25.48 -14.51
CA SER A 157 -12.37 -24.47 -15.44
C SER A 157 -12.59 -23.05 -14.91
N ALA A 158 -11.87 -22.07 -15.45
CA ALA A 158 -12.01 -20.70 -15.01
C ALA A 158 -11.93 -19.69 -16.16
N ILE A 159 -12.62 -18.56 -16.00
CA ILE A 159 -12.47 -17.38 -16.85
C ILE A 159 -12.04 -16.22 -15.95
N SER A 160 -10.98 -15.52 -16.35
CA SER A 160 -10.51 -14.29 -15.73
C SER A 160 -10.92 -13.10 -16.58
N PHE A 161 -11.50 -12.09 -15.94
CA PHE A 161 -11.77 -10.78 -16.50
C PHE A 161 -10.81 -9.78 -15.87
N ASP A 162 -10.10 -9.05 -16.71
CA ASP A 162 -9.34 -7.86 -16.29
C ASP A 162 -10.26 -6.66 -16.48
N LEU A 163 -10.68 -6.06 -15.37
CA LEU A 163 -11.67 -4.99 -15.30
C LEU A 163 -11.01 -3.69 -14.87
N VAL A 164 -11.47 -2.60 -15.48
CA VAL A 164 -11.16 -1.25 -15.06
C VAL A 164 -12.46 -0.59 -14.64
N TYR A 165 -12.52 -0.19 -13.37
CA TYR A 165 -13.59 0.65 -12.86
C TYR A 165 -13.18 2.10 -12.92
N ARG A 166 -13.91 2.93 -13.65
CA ARG A 166 -13.68 4.37 -13.73
C ARG A 166 -14.64 5.08 -12.81
N THR A 167 -14.10 5.76 -11.79
CA THR A 167 -14.94 6.34 -10.73
C THR A 167 -15.68 7.60 -11.19
N TYR A 168 -15.12 8.34 -12.15
CA TYR A 168 -15.69 9.62 -12.62
C TYR A 168 -16.96 9.47 -13.47
N ASP A 169 -17.13 8.35 -14.18
CA ASP A 169 -18.33 8.04 -14.99
C ASP A 169 -19.06 6.78 -14.50
N ALA A 170 -18.66 6.23 -13.35
CA ALA A 170 -19.21 5.03 -12.75
C ALA A 170 -19.26 3.83 -13.73
N ALA A 171 -18.27 3.71 -14.62
CA ALA A 171 -18.25 2.68 -15.65
C ALA A 171 -17.33 1.51 -15.28
N VAL A 172 -17.83 0.29 -15.43
CA VAL A 172 -17.04 -0.94 -15.37
C VAL A 172 -16.73 -1.40 -16.79
N VAL A 173 -15.46 -1.52 -17.13
CA VAL A 173 -15.03 -1.89 -18.49
C VAL A 173 -14.13 -3.12 -18.42
N ALA A 174 -14.44 -4.15 -19.22
CA ALA A 174 -13.54 -5.27 -19.42
C ALA A 174 -12.43 -4.90 -20.41
N GLU A 175 -11.17 -5.04 -20.00
CA GLU A 175 -9.99 -4.85 -20.86
C GLU A 175 -9.48 -6.17 -21.44
N GLY A 176 -9.73 -7.28 -20.75
CA GLY A 176 -9.25 -8.60 -21.15
C GLY A 176 -10.14 -9.72 -20.60
N VAL A 177 -10.20 -10.83 -21.35
CA VAL A 177 -10.87 -12.06 -20.94
C VAL A 177 -9.99 -13.25 -21.27
N THR A 178 -9.49 -13.94 -20.24
CA THR A 178 -8.62 -15.11 -20.37
C THR A 178 -9.32 -16.37 -19.87
N HIS A 179 -9.35 -17.41 -20.70
CA HIS A 179 -9.84 -18.73 -20.30
C HIS A 179 -8.70 -19.63 -19.79
N TYR A 180 -8.96 -20.34 -18.68
CA TYR A 180 -8.07 -21.30 -18.06
C TYR A 180 -8.73 -22.68 -17.97
N GLN A 181 -7.98 -23.72 -18.29
CA GLN A 181 -8.46 -25.11 -18.18
C GLN A 181 -8.70 -25.52 -16.72
N ASN A 182 -7.92 -24.99 -15.78
CA ASN A 182 -8.06 -25.26 -14.36
C ASN A 182 -8.05 -23.95 -13.55
N ALA A 183 -8.85 -23.91 -12.49
CA ALA A 183 -8.89 -22.81 -11.53
C ALA A 183 -7.53 -22.50 -10.90
N SER A 184 -6.69 -23.51 -10.69
CA SER A 184 -5.34 -23.33 -10.16
C SER A 184 -4.45 -22.47 -11.07
N ASP A 185 -4.63 -22.59 -12.39
CA ASP A 185 -3.81 -21.85 -13.35
C ASP A 185 -4.14 -20.35 -13.29
N ALA A 186 -5.40 -20.01 -13.01
CA ALA A 186 -5.86 -18.65 -12.81
C ALA A 186 -5.51 -18.10 -11.41
N LEU A 187 -5.65 -18.91 -10.36
CA LEU A 187 -5.64 -18.44 -8.96
C LEU A 187 -4.30 -18.62 -8.22
N SER A 188 -3.35 -19.40 -8.76
CA SER A 188 -2.10 -19.70 -8.06
C SER A 188 -1.21 -18.47 -7.91
N GLU A 189 -0.77 -18.17 -6.69
CA GLU A 189 0.16 -17.08 -6.37
C GLU A 189 1.65 -17.47 -6.52
N LYS A 190 1.94 -18.68 -7.03
CA LYS A 190 3.33 -19.11 -7.22
C LYS A 190 3.97 -18.37 -8.39
N ALA A 191 5.21 -17.93 -8.21
CA ALA A 191 5.96 -17.20 -9.24
C ALA A 191 6.06 -17.94 -10.59
N GLU A 192 6.23 -19.27 -10.56
CA GLU A 192 6.28 -20.08 -11.79
C GLU A 192 4.92 -20.12 -12.52
N ASP A 193 3.81 -20.07 -11.79
CA ASP A 193 2.47 -20.10 -12.38
C ASP A 193 2.08 -18.72 -12.92
N GLU A 194 2.53 -17.63 -12.28
CA GLU A 194 2.43 -16.27 -12.84
C GLU A 194 3.16 -16.17 -14.18
N GLN A 195 4.41 -16.68 -14.26
CA GLN A 195 5.14 -16.69 -15.52
C GLN A 195 4.42 -17.49 -16.60
N LYS A 196 3.76 -18.61 -16.25
CA LYS A 196 2.94 -19.38 -17.21
C LYS A 196 1.74 -18.57 -17.69
N ARG A 197 1.08 -17.81 -16.80
CA ARG A 197 0.00 -16.91 -17.18
C ARG A 197 0.51 -15.85 -18.15
N GLU A 198 1.60 -15.14 -17.82
CA GLU A 198 2.17 -14.06 -18.65
C GLU A 198 2.50 -14.47 -20.10
N ILE A 199 2.93 -15.73 -20.31
CA ILE A 199 3.26 -16.24 -21.66
C ILE A 199 2.07 -16.90 -22.37
N SER A 200 0.95 -17.07 -21.68
CA SER A 200 -0.26 -17.70 -22.24
C SER A 200 -1.02 -16.70 -23.11
N TYR A 201 -1.88 -17.22 -23.98
CA TYR A 201 -2.74 -16.37 -24.79
C TYR A 201 -3.90 -15.82 -23.94
N HIS A 202 -3.98 -14.49 -23.83
CA HIS A 202 -4.97 -13.78 -23.01
C HIS A 202 -6.25 -13.36 -23.78
N GLY A 203 -6.44 -13.88 -24.98
CA GLY A 203 -7.49 -13.42 -25.88
C GLY A 203 -7.05 -12.22 -26.75
N PRO A 204 -7.89 -11.81 -27.70
CA PRO A 204 -7.65 -10.59 -28.46
C PRO A 204 -7.99 -9.35 -27.62
N ALA A 205 -7.54 -8.18 -28.05
CA ALA A 205 -8.03 -6.92 -27.47
C ALA A 205 -9.56 -6.84 -27.60
N ILE A 206 -10.26 -6.45 -26.53
CA ILE A 206 -11.73 -6.37 -26.49
C ILE A 206 -12.29 -5.48 -27.59
N ALA A 207 -11.59 -4.38 -27.93
CA ALA A 207 -11.96 -3.48 -29.02
C ALA A 207 -12.00 -4.14 -30.42
N ASN A 208 -11.39 -5.31 -30.59
CA ASN A 208 -11.42 -6.08 -31.85
C ASN A 208 -12.53 -7.14 -31.87
N LEU A 209 -13.28 -7.31 -30.77
CA LEU A 209 -14.41 -8.24 -30.72
C LEU A 209 -15.62 -7.65 -31.42
N ASP A 210 -16.53 -8.54 -31.82
CA ASP A 210 -17.84 -8.14 -32.33
C ASP A 210 -18.63 -7.41 -31.24
N GLU A 211 -19.34 -6.34 -31.61
CA GLU A 211 -20.10 -5.49 -30.68
C GLU A 211 -21.12 -6.30 -29.87
N GLN A 212 -21.79 -7.29 -30.48
CA GLN A 212 -22.76 -8.12 -29.76
C GLN A 212 -22.09 -9.01 -28.71
N LEU A 213 -20.85 -9.44 -28.97
CA LEU A 213 -20.09 -10.20 -27.98
C LEU A 213 -19.67 -9.31 -26.80
N VAL A 214 -19.22 -8.07 -27.06
CA VAL A 214 -18.89 -7.12 -25.99
C VAL A 214 -20.11 -6.84 -25.11
N ILE A 215 -21.26 -6.55 -25.71
CA ILE A 215 -22.53 -6.36 -24.98
C ILE A 215 -22.89 -7.60 -24.15
N ALA A 216 -22.67 -8.81 -24.68
CA ALA A 216 -22.94 -10.04 -23.95
C ALA A 216 -22.00 -10.24 -22.74
N LEU A 217 -20.73 -9.83 -22.86
CA LEU A 217 -19.78 -9.86 -21.74
C LEU A 217 -20.20 -8.87 -20.64
N ASP A 218 -20.57 -7.64 -21.01
CA ASP A 218 -21.03 -6.63 -20.05
C ASP A 218 -22.29 -7.10 -19.30
N ASN A 219 -23.26 -7.65 -20.03
CA ASN A 219 -24.47 -8.21 -19.42
C ASN A 219 -24.16 -9.41 -18.50
N TYR A 220 -23.17 -10.23 -18.86
CA TYR A 220 -22.74 -11.34 -18.01
C TYR A 220 -22.13 -10.83 -16.69
N LEU A 221 -21.23 -9.84 -16.75
CA LEU A 221 -20.65 -9.20 -15.55
C LEU A 221 -21.74 -8.57 -14.66
N ALA A 222 -22.68 -7.84 -15.25
CA ALA A 222 -23.81 -7.27 -14.52
C ALA A 222 -24.68 -8.35 -13.86
N ALA A 223 -24.93 -9.47 -14.55
CA ALA A 223 -25.71 -10.59 -13.98
C ALA A 223 -25.02 -11.28 -12.79
N LEU A 224 -23.68 -11.25 -12.74
CA LEU A 224 -22.90 -11.71 -11.59
C LEU A 224 -22.96 -10.74 -10.39
N GLY A 225 -23.48 -9.53 -10.61
CA GLY A 225 -23.53 -8.42 -9.65
C GLY A 225 -22.23 -7.62 -9.62
N ILE A 226 -21.51 -7.53 -10.75
CA ILE A 226 -20.32 -6.70 -10.90
C ILE A 226 -20.76 -5.38 -11.53
N ASP A 227 -21.07 -4.41 -10.68
CA ASP A 227 -21.61 -3.10 -11.03
C ASP A 227 -20.84 -1.96 -10.33
N ASP A 228 -21.23 -0.71 -10.60
CA ASP A 228 -20.60 0.45 -10.00
C ASP A 228 -20.71 0.43 -8.47
N GLU A 229 -21.87 -0.01 -7.93
CA GLU A 229 -22.13 -0.02 -6.51
C GLU A 229 -21.15 -0.96 -5.79
N LEU A 230 -20.95 -2.18 -6.32
CA LEU A 230 -19.97 -3.12 -5.78
C LEU A 230 -18.55 -2.54 -5.82
N LEU A 231 -18.12 -1.98 -6.96
CA LEU A 231 -16.74 -1.52 -7.12
C LEU A 231 -16.46 -0.25 -6.30
N HIS A 232 -17.46 0.62 -6.11
CA HIS A 232 -17.37 1.73 -5.18
C HIS A 232 -17.23 1.27 -3.73
N GLN A 233 -18.02 0.27 -3.29
CA GLN A 233 -17.88 -0.28 -1.94
C GLN A 233 -16.55 -1.05 -1.74
N ILE A 234 -15.98 -1.62 -2.80
CA ILE A 234 -14.63 -2.19 -2.76
C ILE A 234 -13.57 -1.13 -2.47
N ILE A 235 -13.70 0.08 -3.02
CA ILE A 235 -12.79 1.20 -2.70
C ILE A 235 -12.88 1.53 -1.20
N ASN A 236 -14.10 1.67 -0.67
CA ASN A 236 -14.33 1.95 0.76
C ASN A 236 -13.75 0.84 1.66
N TYR A 237 -13.95 -0.42 1.29
CA TYR A 237 -13.34 -1.55 1.99
C TYR A 237 -11.81 -1.55 1.88
N GLY A 238 -11.26 -1.14 0.73
CA GLY A 238 -9.82 -0.97 0.54
C GLY A 238 -9.22 0.02 1.54
N ILE A 239 -9.86 1.17 1.74
CA ILE A 239 -9.42 2.17 2.72
C ILE A 239 -9.43 1.59 4.14
N PHE A 240 -10.51 0.89 4.51
CA PHE A 240 -10.59 0.20 5.80
C PHE A 240 -9.44 -0.81 5.99
N LYS A 241 -9.21 -1.67 4.99
CA LYS A 241 -8.14 -2.67 5.03
C LYS A 241 -6.76 -2.03 5.10
N GLU A 242 -6.53 -0.91 4.40
CA GLU A 242 -5.26 -0.19 4.45
C GLU A 242 -4.95 0.27 5.88
N ASN A 243 -5.93 0.83 6.58
CA ASN A 243 -5.77 1.25 7.97
C ASN A 243 -5.42 0.07 8.90
N GLU A 244 -6.05 -1.11 8.71
CA GLU A 244 -5.66 -2.32 9.46
C GLU A 244 -4.20 -2.73 9.20
N GLU A 245 -3.75 -2.67 7.94
CA GLU A 245 -2.36 -2.96 7.59
C GLU A 245 -1.38 -1.89 8.08
N TYR A 246 -1.81 -0.62 8.12
CA TYR A 246 -1.04 0.49 8.69
C TYR A 246 -0.80 0.27 10.18
N LEU A 247 -1.85 -0.02 10.96
CA LEU A 247 -1.75 -0.40 12.36
C LEU A 247 -0.83 -1.60 12.56
N ARG A 248 -0.97 -2.64 11.72
CA ARG A 248 -0.09 -3.81 11.77
C ARG A 248 1.36 -3.44 11.50
N TRP A 249 1.61 -2.58 10.52
CA TRP A 249 2.95 -2.10 10.19
C TRP A 249 3.57 -1.30 11.35
N LEU A 250 2.82 -0.37 11.94
CA LEU A 250 3.25 0.39 13.12
C LEU A 250 3.63 -0.54 14.28
N ASN A 251 2.76 -1.50 14.61
CA ASN A 251 3.01 -2.48 15.66
C ASN A 251 4.25 -3.34 15.37
N ASN A 252 4.44 -3.78 14.13
CA ASN A 252 5.64 -4.53 13.74
C ASN A 252 6.92 -3.68 13.90
N LEU A 253 6.87 -2.40 13.53
CA LEU A 253 7.99 -1.48 13.66
C LEU A 253 8.32 -1.20 15.13
N GLU A 254 7.31 -0.97 15.96
CA GLU A 254 7.46 -0.75 17.39
C GLU A 254 8.05 -1.99 18.07
N ASN A 255 7.55 -3.18 17.75
CA ASN A 255 8.07 -4.47 18.23
C ASN A 255 9.53 -4.70 17.82
N PHE A 256 9.92 -4.29 16.61
CA PHE A 256 11.31 -4.35 16.16
C PHE A 256 12.24 -3.48 17.03
N LEU A 257 11.75 -2.34 17.51
CA LEU A 257 12.52 -1.42 18.36
C LEU A 257 12.54 -1.80 19.84
N LYS A 258 11.62 -2.66 20.31
CA LYS A 258 11.51 -3.16 21.69
C LYS A 258 12.65 -4.12 22.14
N LYS A 259 13.76 -4.20 21.40
CA LYS A 259 14.99 -4.94 21.78
C LYS A 259 16.21 -4.05 21.82
#